data_AF-A0A6V7JA89-F1
#
_entry.id   AF-A0A6V7JA89-F1
#
_cell.length_a   1.000
_cell.length_b   1.000
_cell.length_c   1.000
_cell.angle_alpha   90.00
_cell.angle_beta   90.00
_cell.angle_gamma   90.00
#
_symmetry.space_group_name_H-M   'P 1'
#
loop_
_entity.id
_entity.type
_entity.pdbx_description
1 polymer ?
#
loop_
_entity_poly.entity_id
_entity_poly.type
_entity_poly.pdbx_seq_one_letter_code
_entity_poly.pdbx_strand_id
1 'polypeptide(L)' 'MKGRCPIDKTHRNQCRACRLTKCFQAGMNKD' A
#
# COMPACT_ATOMS: atom_id res chain seq x y z
N MET A 1 -10.92 2.20 -10.26
CA MET A 1 -10.81 2.92 -8.98
C MET A 1 -9.34 3.17 -8.67
N LYS A 2 -8.79 4.32 -9.10
CA LYS A 2 -7.36 4.64 -8.89
C LYS A 2 -7.14 5.07 -7.43
N GLY A 3 -6.05 4.63 -6.80
CA GLY A 3 -5.64 5.09 -5.47
C GLY A 3 -6.36 4.44 -4.27
N ARG A 4 -7.18 3.41 -4.47
CA ARG A 4 -7.89 2.68 -3.39
C ARG A 4 -7.84 1.16 -3.60
N CYS A 5 -6.69 0.65 -4.05
CA CYS A 5 -6.51 -0.79 -4.22
C CYS A 5 -6.60 -1.52 -2.87
N PRO A 6 -7.27 -2.68 -2.78
CA PRO A 6 -7.25 -3.50 -1.58
C PRO A 6 -5.82 -3.99 -1.30
N ILE A 7 -5.33 -3.74 -0.08
CA ILE A 7 -4.00 -4.17 0.38
C ILE A 7 -4.18 -5.24 1.47
N ASP A 8 -4.38 -6.48 1.02
CA ASP A 8 -4.45 -7.71 1.82
C ASP A 8 -3.28 -8.66 1.47
N LYS A 9 -3.26 -9.87 2.05
CA LYS A 9 -2.17 -10.84 1.83
C LYS A 9 -2.00 -11.20 0.34
N THR A 10 -3.08 -11.32 -0.40
CA THR A 10 -3.09 -11.78 -1.80
C THR A 10 -2.85 -10.62 -2.77
N HIS A 11 -3.42 -9.44 -2.49
CA HIS A 11 -3.47 -8.32 -3.44
C HIS A 11 -2.49 -7.18 -3.15
N ARG A 12 -1.70 -7.23 -2.06
CA ARG A 12 -0.75 -6.16 -1.69
C ARG A 12 0.25 -5.73 -2.78
N ASN A 13 0.53 -6.60 -3.76
CA ASN A 13 1.51 -6.32 -4.82
C ASN A 13 0.88 -5.82 -6.12
N GLN A 14 -0.45 -5.74 -6.22
CA GLN A 14 -1.14 -5.27 -7.43
C GLN A 14 -0.86 -3.79 -7.74
N CYS A 15 -0.61 -2.99 -6.72
CA CYS A 15 -0.27 -1.58 -6.88
C CYS A 15 0.79 -1.14 -5.87
N ARG A 16 2.01 -0.89 -6.37
CA ARG A 16 3.12 -0.38 -5.54
C ARG A 16 2.78 0.94 -4.86
N ALA A 17 2.11 1.86 -5.57
CA ALA A 17 1.74 3.16 -5.01
C ALA A 17 0.78 3.04 -3.81
N CYS A 18 -0.29 2.25 -3.94
CA CYS A 18 -1.23 2.05 -2.84
C CYS A 18 -0.60 1.32 -1.65
N ARG A 19 0.28 0.33 -1.92
CA ARG A 19 1.05 -0.35 -0.87
C ARG A 19 1.93 0.65 -0.11
N LEU A 20 2.67 1.50 -0.83
CA LEU A 20 3.54 2.51 -0.24
C LEU A 20 2.75 3.53 0.60
N THR A 21 1.60 3.99 0.10
CA THR A 21 0.70 4.86 0.89
C THR A 21 0.29 4.20 2.21
N LYS A 22 -0.03 2.89 2.19
CA LYS A 22 -0.37 2.17 3.42
C LYS A 22 0.83 2.00 4.36
N CYS A 23 2.05 1.84 3.84
CA CYS A 23 3.27 1.83 4.66
C CYS A 23 3.43 3.15 5.43
N PHE A 24 3.25 4.30 4.76
CA PHE A 24 3.30 5.59 5.43
C PHE A 24 2.15 5.79 6.43
N GLN A 25 0.92 5.35 6.10
CA GLN A 25 -0.22 5.40 7.03
C GLN A 25 0.00 4.55 8.28
N ALA A 26 0.75 3.45 8.16
CA ALA A 26 1.12 2.59 9.28
C ALA A 26 2.33 3.11 10.08
N GLY A 27 2.90 4.26 9.72
CA GLY A 27 4.07 4.84 10.40
C GLY A 27 5.36 4.05 10.16
N MET A 28 5.47 3.33 9.04
CA MET A 28 6.73 2.64 8.70
C MET A 28 7.80 3.67 8.33
N ASN A 29 9.02 3.46 8.81
CA ASN A 29 10.17 4.31 8.49
C ASN A 29 10.46 4.29 6.98
N LYS A 30 11.03 5.41 6.49
CA LYS A 30 11.38 5.60 5.08
C LYS A 30 12.78 5.07 4.74
N ASP A 31 13.57 4.79 5.76
CA ASP A 31 14.95 4.28 5.68
C ASP A 31 15.01 2.76 5.45
#